data_AF-A0A085FPV2-F1
#
_entry.id   AF-A0A085FPV2-F1
#
_cell.length_a   1.000
_cell.length_b   1.000
_cell.length_c   1.000
_cell.angle_alpha   90.00
_cell.angle_beta   90.00
_cell.angle_gamma   90.00
#
_symmetry.space_group_name_H-M   'P 1'
#
loop_
_entity.id
_entity.type
_entity.pdbx_description
1 polymer ?
#
loop_
_entity_poly.entity_id
_entity_poly.type
_entity_poly.pdbx_seq_one_letter_code
_entity_poly.pdbx_strand_id
1 'polypeptide(L)'
;MANIYLFIGVLFLGIAALLYFVPKRRILNFVDYDGQASIVRINRYAAPRLLLPVAVSAGCAYIVETRPELAVPLLFPTIISILAAVVWISAGLTRLKDR
;
A
#
# COMPACT_ATOMS: atom_id res chain seq x y z
N MET A 1 -6.04 -10.40 18.17
CA MET A 1 -5.28 -9.29 17.58
C MET A 1 -4.80 -9.58 16.15
N ALA A 2 -4.42 -10.82 15.78
CA ALA A 2 -3.99 -11.15 14.41
C ALA A 2 -4.95 -10.65 13.30
N ASN A 3 -6.26 -10.69 13.56
CA ASN A 3 -7.31 -10.18 12.66
C ASN A 3 -7.09 -8.72 12.20
N ILE A 4 -6.49 -7.86 13.03
CA ILE A 4 -6.28 -6.45 12.65
C ILE A 4 -5.24 -6.34 11.53
N TYR A 5 -4.15 -7.12 11.59
CA TYR A 5 -3.12 -7.13 10.55
C TYR A 5 -3.64 -7.77 9.27
N LEU A 6 -4.39 -8.86 9.38
CA LEU A 6 -5.03 -9.46 8.20
C LEU A 6 -6.01 -8.49 7.54
N PHE A 7 -6.81 -7.78 8.33
CA PHE A 7 -7.71 -6.75 7.82
C PHE A 7 -6.96 -5.64 7.08
N ILE A 8 -5.89 -5.11 7.68
CA ILE A 8 -5.01 -4.11 7.03
C ILE A 8 -4.44 -4.67 5.72
N GLY A 9 -3.91 -5.90 5.74
CA GLY A 9 -3.37 -6.57 4.56
C GLY A 9 -4.39 -6.72 3.44
N VAL A 10 -5.60 -7.20 3.75
CA VAL A 10 -6.69 -7.35 2.78
C VAL A 10 -7.13 -6.01 2.21
N LEU A 11 -7.20 -4.96 3.05
CA LEU A 11 -7.55 -3.62 2.61
C LEU A 11 -6.52 -3.08 1.60
N PHE A 12 -5.23 -3.19 1.90
CA PHE A 12 -4.18 -2.76 0.96
C PHE A 12 -4.12 -3.61 -0.29
N LEU A 13 -4.37 -4.92 -0.19
CA LEU A 13 -4.45 -5.80 -1.34
C LEU A 13 -5.62 -5.43 -2.25
N GLY A 14 -6.78 -5.10 -1.66
CA GLY A 14 -7.95 -4.60 -2.39
C GLY A 14 -7.66 -3.30 -3.12
N ILE A 15 -6.99 -2.34 -2.46
CA ILE A 15 -6.57 -1.09 -3.11
C ILE A 15 -5.58 -1.39 -4.25
N ALA A 16 -4.57 -2.24 -4.02
CA ALA A 16 -3.60 -2.62 -5.05
C ALA A 16 -4.27 -3.26 -6.27
N ALA A 17 -5.23 -4.16 -6.04
CA ALA A 17 -6.03 -4.78 -7.08
C ALA A 17 -6.88 -3.75 -7.84
N LEU A 18 -7.55 -2.83 -7.14
CA LEU A 18 -8.33 -1.76 -7.77
C LEU A 18 -7.46 -0.85 -8.65
N LEU A 19 -6.27 -0.48 -8.18
CA LEU A 19 -5.32 0.33 -8.95
C LEU A 19 -4.82 -0.40 -10.20
N TYR A 20 -4.67 -1.73 -10.14
CA TYR A 20 -4.18 -2.53 -11.26
C TYR A 20 -5.28 -2.80 -12.31
N PHE A 21 -6.46 -3.27 -11.86
CA PHE A 21 -7.55 -3.70 -12.74
C PHE A 21 -8.47 -2.56 -13.18
N VAL A 22 -8.61 -1.51 -12.36
CA VAL A 22 -9.45 -0.34 -12.66
C VAL A 22 -8.60 0.95 -12.66
N PRO A 23 -7.53 1.02 -13.48
CA PRO A 23 -6.52 2.07 -13.36
C PRO A 23 -7.04 3.44 -13.82
N LYS A 24 -8.24 3.55 -14.41
CA LYS A 24 -8.82 4.82 -14.88
C LYS A 24 -9.48 5.64 -13.76
N ARG A 25 -9.67 5.06 -12.58
CA ARG A 25 -10.32 5.74 -11.43
C ARG A 25 -9.28 6.53 -10.62
N ARG A 26 -9.64 7.73 -10.17
CA ARG A 26 -8.84 8.51 -9.22
C ARG A 26 -9.05 7.93 -7.82
N ILE A 27 -8.12 7.07 -7.40
CA ILE A 27 -8.22 6.34 -6.12
C ILE A 27 -7.26 6.94 -5.08
N LEU A 28 -6.05 7.35 -5.49
CA LEU A 28 -5.08 7.93 -4.56
C LEU A 28 -5.37 9.42 -4.39
N ASN A 29 -6.00 9.80 -3.27
CA ASN A 29 -6.36 11.19 -2.96
C ASN A 29 -5.16 12.11 -2.66
N PHE A 30 -3.98 11.53 -2.39
CA PHE A 30 -2.75 12.27 -2.12
C PHE A 30 -1.92 12.55 -3.38
N VAL A 31 -2.40 12.13 -4.56
CA VAL A 31 -1.72 12.33 -5.84
C VAL A 31 -2.50 13.33 -6.68
N ASP A 32 -1.79 14.34 -7.19
CA ASP A 32 -2.34 15.23 -8.21
C ASP A 32 -2.23 14.60 -9.60
N TYR A 33 -3.32 14.62 -10.36
CA TYR A 33 -3.42 13.94 -11.65
C TYR A 33 -3.60 14.94 -12.78
N ASP A 34 -2.57 15.12 -13.59
CA ASP A 34 -2.59 16.06 -14.72
C ASP A 34 -3.52 15.63 -15.89
N GLY A 35 -3.91 14.35 -16.01
CA GLY A 35 -4.79 13.87 -17.09
C GLY A 35 -5.12 12.37 -17.06
N GLN A 36 -6.04 11.91 -17.92
CA GLN A 36 -6.48 10.49 -17.95
C GLN A 36 -5.33 9.49 -18.17
N ALA A 37 -4.38 9.82 -19.05
CA ALA A 37 -3.20 8.99 -19.29
C ALA A 37 -2.28 8.91 -18.07
N SER A 38 -2.11 10.02 -17.33
CA SER A 38 -1.30 10.03 -16.11
C SER A 38 -1.96 9.23 -15.00
N ILE A 39 -3.29 9.27 -14.85
CA ILE A 39 -4.04 8.43 -13.89
C ILE A 39 -3.70 6.94 -14.07
N VAL A 40 -3.77 6.42 -15.31
CA VAL A 40 -3.50 5.01 -15.57
C VAL A 40 -2.05 4.64 -15.26
N ARG A 41 -1.09 5.48 -15.69
CA ARG A 41 0.34 5.26 -15.47
C ARG A 41 0.69 5.27 -13.97
N ILE A 42 0.16 6.23 -13.24
CA ILE A 42 0.34 6.42 -11.80
C ILE A 42 -0.25 5.24 -11.03
N ASN A 43 -1.48 4.85 -11.33
CA ASN A 43 -2.15 3.75 -10.64
C ASN A 43 -1.43 2.41 -10.85
N ARG A 44 -1.02 2.11 -12.08
CA ARG A 44 -0.22 0.91 -12.37
C ARG A 44 1.15 0.92 -11.71
N TYR A 45 1.76 2.10 -11.57
CA TYR A 45 3.01 2.27 -10.84
C TYR A 45 2.83 2.05 -9.33
N ALA A 46 1.74 2.56 -8.75
CA ALA A 46 1.46 2.46 -7.32
C ALA A 46 1.03 1.06 -6.87
N ALA A 47 0.26 0.34 -7.71
CA ALA A 47 -0.28 -0.98 -7.40
C ALA A 47 0.73 -1.98 -6.80
N PRO A 48 1.88 -2.29 -7.45
CA PRO A 48 2.84 -3.24 -6.88
C PRO A 48 3.52 -2.74 -5.60
N ARG A 49 3.62 -1.43 -5.39
CA ARG A 49 4.26 -0.84 -4.20
C ARG A 49 3.38 -0.96 -2.96
N LEU A 50 2.06 -0.97 -3.14
CA LEU A 50 1.13 -1.26 -2.06
C LEU A 50 1.14 -2.74 -1.63
N LEU A 51 1.85 -3.63 -2.31
CA LEU A 51 2.06 -5.00 -1.83
C LEU A 51 3.04 -5.06 -0.64
N LEU A 52 3.87 -4.04 -0.44
CA LEU A 52 4.76 -3.95 0.72
C LEU A 52 4.00 -4.01 2.05
N PRO A 53 3.02 -3.12 2.33
CA PRO A 53 2.24 -3.21 3.55
C PRO A 53 1.40 -4.49 3.64
N VAL A 54 1.00 -5.11 2.51
CA VAL A 54 0.34 -6.42 2.50
C VAL A 54 1.26 -7.50 3.06
N ALA A 55 2.48 -7.59 2.52
CA ALA A 55 3.47 -8.58 2.94
C ALA A 55 3.87 -8.39 4.42
N VAL A 56 4.11 -7.14 4.84
CA VAL A 56 4.44 -6.82 6.24
C VAL A 56 3.28 -7.16 7.17
N SER A 57 2.03 -6.84 6.79
CA SER A 57 0.87 -7.16 7.61
C SER A 57 0.63 -8.68 7.72
N ALA A 58 0.84 -9.44 6.64
CA ALA A 58 0.77 -10.90 6.67
C ALA A 58 1.84 -11.51 7.59
N GLY A 59 3.07 -11.00 7.52
CA GLY A 59 4.15 -11.39 8.42
C GLY A 59 3.84 -11.06 9.89
N CYS A 60 3.30 -9.88 10.16
CA CYS A 60 2.88 -9.49 11.52
C CYS A 60 1.74 -10.37 12.03
N ALA A 61 0.76 -10.70 11.19
CA ALA A 61 -0.33 -11.62 11.54
C ALA A 61 0.22 -12.99 11.98
N TYR A 62 1.15 -13.55 11.20
CA TYR A 62 1.80 -14.82 11.52
C TYR A 62 2.59 -14.76 12.84
N ILE A 63 3.33 -13.68 13.09
CA ILE A 63 4.07 -13.50 14.35
C ILE A 63 3.10 -13.38 15.52
N VAL A 64 2.00 -12.62 15.40
CA VAL A 64 1.01 -12.46 16.48
C VAL A 64 0.28 -13.77 16.79
N GLU A 65 0.05 -14.62 15.79
CA GLU A 65 -0.54 -15.94 16.00
C GLU A 65 0.36 -16.84 16.87
N THR A 66 1.68 -16.72 16.71
CA THR A 66 2.65 -17.51 17.48
C THR A 66 3.10 -16.83 18.79
N ARG A 67 3.03 -15.50 18.85
CA ARG A 67 3.49 -14.63 19.96
C ARG A 67 2.51 -13.47 20.18
N PRO A 68 1.37 -13.71 20.84
CA PRO A 68 0.33 -12.70 21.04
C PRO A 68 0.81 -11.45 21.78
N GLU A 69 1.81 -11.58 22.65
CA GLU A 69 2.45 -10.50 23.41
C GLU A 69 3.09 -9.43 22.52
N LEU A 70 3.44 -9.77 21.27
CA LEU A 70 4.05 -8.84 20.32
C LEU A 70 3.03 -8.02 19.51
N ALA A 71 1.72 -8.20 19.73
CA ALA A 71 0.69 -7.51 18.97
C ALA A 71 0.92 -5.97 18.96
N VAL A 72 0.88 -5.31 20.10
CA VAL A 72 1.00 -3.84 20.13
C VAL A 72 2.31 -3.34 19.49
N PRO A 73 3.50 -3.91 19.80
CA PRO A 73 4.74 -3.54 19.11
C PRO A 73 4.70 -3.69 17.58
N LEU A 74 4.05 -4.74 17.05
CA LEU A 74 3.99 -5.01 15.61
C LEU A 74 3.09 -4.04 14.82
N LEU A 75 2.34 -3.17 15.49
CA LEU A 75 1.68 -2.04 14.82
C LEU A 75 2.71 -1.07 14.22
N PHE A 76 3.86 -0.90 14.86
CA PHE A 76 4.90 0.02 14.40
C PHE A 76 5.48 -0.33 13.01
N PRO A 77 5.96 -1.57 12.74
CA PRO A 77 6.41 -1.95 11.41
C PRO A 77 5.28 -1.91 10.38
N THR A 78 4.03 -2.21 10.78
CA THR A 78 2.87 -2.08 9.91
C THR A 78 2.68 -0.63 9.45
N ILE A 79 2.68 0.34 10.38
CA ILE A 79 2.57 1.77 10.07
C ILE A 79 3.76 2.26 9.22
N ILE A 80 4.98 1.87 9.58
CA ILE A 80 6.18 2.24 8.82
C ILE A 80 6.10 1.71 7.38
N SER A 81 5.62 0.49 7.18
CA SER A 81 5.50 -0.09 5.83
C SER A 81 4.54 0.70 4.93
N ILE A 82 3.47 1.26 5.50
CA ILE A 82 2.51 2.11 4.80
C ILE A 82 3.19 3.43 4.41
N LEU A 83 3.86 4.09 5.37
CA LEU A 83 4.60 5.33 5.09
C LEU A 83 5.69 5.12 4.04
N ALA A 84 6.44 4.02 4.14
CA ALA A 84 7.45 3.65 3.17
C ALA A 84 6.86 3.47 1.77
N ALA A 85 5.71 2.79 1.65
CA ALA A 85 5.02 2.64 0.37
C ALA A 85 4.56 3.99 -0.19
N VAL A 86 3.99 4.88 0.64
CA VAL A 86 3.57 6.23 0.23
C VAL A 86 4.76 7.05 -0.25
N VAL A 87 5.85 7.12 0.52
CA VAL A 87 7.07 7.84 0.15
C VAL A 87 7.66 7.28 -1.15
N TRP A 88 7.71 5.96 -1.29
CA TRP A 88 8.22 5.31 -2.50
C TRP A 88 7.36 5.60 -3.73
N ILE A 89 6.03 5.65 -3.56
CA ILE A 89 5.12 6.07 -4.62
C ILE A 89 5.42 7.53 -4.98
N SER A 90 5.37 8.44 -4.02
CA SER A 90 5.57 9.89 -4.23
C SER A 90 6.93 10.23 -4.86
N ALA A 91 8.02 9.62 -4.38
CA ALA A 91 9.35 9.80 -4.96
C ALA A 91 9.47 9.24 -6.39
N GLY A 92 8.61 8.29 -6.76
CA GLY A 92 8.49 7.79 -8.12
C GLY A 92 7.69 8.70 -9.04
N LEU A 93 6.70 9.40 -8.50
CA LEU A 93 5.84 10.30 -9.27
C LEU A 93 6.61 11.48 -9.84
N THR A 94 7.61 12.01 -9.12
CA THR A 94 8.48 13.08 -9.64
C THR A 94 9.16 12.64 -10.94
N ARG A 95 9.72 11.43 -10.97
CA ARG A 95 10.35 10.85 -12.18
C ARG A 95 9.37 10.56 -13.31
N LEU A 96 8.10 10.31 -12.97
CA LEU A 96 7.05 10.10 -13.96
C LEU A 96 6.54 11.43 -14.54
N LYS A 97 6.63 12.54 -13.82
CA LYS A 97 6.21 13.86 -14.32
C LYS A 97 7.19 14.42 -15.35
N ASP A 98 8.48 14.09 -15.22
CA ASP A 98 9.54 14.51 -16.15
C ASP A 98 9.60 13.69 -17.45
N ARG A 99 8.66 12.73 -17.65
CA ARG A 99 8.56 11.84 -18.83
C ARG A 99 7.18 11.88 -19.48
#